data_AF-A0ABD2QB77-F1
#
_entry.id   AF-A0ABD2QB77-F1
#
_cell.length_a   1.000
_cell.length_b   1.000
_cell.length_c   1.000
_cell.angle_alpha   90.00
_cell.angle_beta   90.00
_cell.angle_gamma   90.00
#
_symmetry.space_group_name_H-M   'P 1'
#
loop_
_entity.id
_entity.type
_entity.pdbx_description
1 polymer ?
#
loop_
_entity_poly.entity_id
_entity_poly.type
_entity_poly.pdbx_seq_one_letter_code
_entity_poly.pdbx_strand_id
1 'polypeptide(L)' 'MSSRASILNTHQLPIEAFVYGLQKMGIEDVDKDETVCILSNLIHEGKIKGYIAYQQQKLVVSKVQPFPPL' A
#
# COMPACT_ATOMS: atom_id res chain seq x y z
N MET A 1 -6.03 -19.99 -9.75
CA MET A 1 -6.33 -19.02 -8.68
C MET A 1 -5.46 -17.78 -8.92
N SER A 2 -5.96 -16.83 -9.71
CA SER A 2 -5.21 -15.64 -10.14
C SER A 2 -5.60 -14.47 -9.26
N SER A 3 -4.68 -14.04 -8.39
CA SER A 3 -4.92 -13.02 -7.37
C SER A 3 -5.01 -11.63 -8.00
N ARG A 4 -6.09 -10.93 -7.67
CA ARG A 4 -6.57 -9.67 -8.25
C ARG A 4 -5.70 -8.47 -7.86
N ALA A 5 -4.58 -8.27 -8.57
CA ALA A 5 -3.83 -7.01 -8.55
C ALA A 5 -3.59 -6.48 -9.99
N SER A 6 -4.56 -6.64 -10.89
CA SER A 6 -4.37 -6.36 -12.33
C SER A 6 -4.78 -4.95 -12.78
N ILE A 7 -5.24 -4.07 -11.89
CA ILE A 7 -5.78 -2.75 -12.31
C ILE A 7 -4.67 -1.83 -12.84
N LEU A 8 -3.52 -1.80 -12.19
CA LEU A 8 -2.42 -0.88 -12.55
C LEU A 8 -1.25 -1.57 -13.28
N ASN A 9 -1.29 -2.91 -13.42
CA ASN A 9 -0.21 -3.75 -13.95
C ASN A 9 1.19 -3.35 -13.46
N THR A 10 1.27 -2.90 -12.21
CA THR A 10 2.50 -2.38 -11.60
C THR A 10 2.58 -2.87 -10.16
N HIS A 11 3.82 -3.01 -9.70
CA HIS A 11 4.15 -3.43 -8.35
C HIS A 11 4.60 -2.24 -7.50
N GLN A 12 4.65 -1.05 -8.10
CA GLN A 12 5.02 0.19 -7.43
C GLN A 12 3.78 1.07 -7.36
N LEU A 13 3.16 1.13 -6.19
CA LEU A 13 1.92 1.82 -5.93
C LEU A 13 2.23 3.19 -5.31
N PRO A 14 1.75 4.32 -5.87
CA PRO A 14 2.02 5.64 -5.32
C PRO A 14 1.36 5.79 -3.94
N ILE A 15 2.08 6.34 -2.97
CA ILE A 15 1.56 6.57 -1.60
C ILE A 15 0.30 7.46 -1.63
N GLU A 16 0.26 8.44 -2.54
CA GLU A 16 -0.86 9.34 -2.72
C GLU A 16 -2.19 8.65 -3.09
N ALA A 17 -2.13 7.50 -3.78
CA ALA A 17 -3.35 6.74 -4.04
C ALA A 17 -3.96 6.14 -2.76
N PHE A 18 -3.12 5.80 -1.77
CA PHE A 18 -3.58 5.33 -0.47
C PHE A 18 -4.12 6.47 0.37
N VAL A 19 -3.47 7.64 0.37
CA VAL A 19 -3.99 8.86 1.03
C VAL A 19 -5.40 9.14 0.52
N TYR A 20 -5.57 9.20 -0.81
CA TYR A 20 -6.89 9.40 -1.42
C TYR A 20 -7.90 8.34 -1.01
N GLY A 21 -7.50 7.06 -1.01
CA GLY A 21 -8.35 5.96 -0.57
C GLY A 21 -8.82 6.11 0.88
N LEU A 22 -7.92 6.43 1.80
CA LEU A 22 -8.21 6.62 3.22
C LEU A 22 -9.13 7.82 3.46
N GLN A 23 -8.90 8.93 2.76
CA GLN A 23 -9.79 10.10 2.80
C GLN A 23 -11.20 9.78 2.29
N LYS A 24 -11.32 8.98 1.22
CA LYS A 24 -12.63 8.50 0.74
C LYS A 24 -13.33 7.53 1.68
N MET A 25 -12.60 6.93 2.62
CA MET A 25 -13.17 6.12 3.70
C MET A 25 -13.56 6.96 4.93
N GLY A 26 -13.42 8.28 4.89
CA GLY A 26 -13.81 9.19 5.98
C GLY A 26 -12.69 9.48 6.98
N ILE A 27 -11.43 9.19 6.66
CA ILE A 27 -10.28 9.58 7.49
C ILE A 27 -9.80 10.94 6.97
N GLU A 28 -10.38 12.02 7.50
CA GLU A 28 -10.37 13.35 6.86
C GLU A 28 -9.04 14.14 6.97
N ASP A 29 -8.14 13.79 7.89
CA ASP A 29 -6.87 14.49 8.10
C ASP A 29 -5.62 13.66 7.79
N VAL A 30 -5.80 12.51 7.12
CA VAL A 30 -4.66 11.62 6.84
C VAL A 30 -3.71 12.21 5.82
N ASP A 31 -2.44 12.30 6.20
CA ASP A 31 -1.35 12.77 5.34
C ASP A 31 -0.46 11.62 4.83
N LYS A 32 0.60 11.99 4.10
CA LYS A 32 1.54 11.02 3.53
C LYS A 32 2.37 10.30 4.59
N ASP A 33 2.76 10.98 5.67
CA ASP A 33 3.60 10.39 6.71
C ASP A 33 2.78 9.41 7.57
N GLU A 34 1.53 9.75 7.90
CA GLU A 34 0.59 8.85 8.54
C GLU A 34 0.25 7.65 7.66
N THR A 35 0.04 7.88 6.36
CA THR A 35 -0.18 6.79 5.39
C THR A 35 1.03 5.86 5.32
N VAL A 36 2.25 6.40 5.30
CA VAL A 36 3.48 5.59 5.36
C VAL A 36 3.57 4.80 6.65
N CYS A 37 3.19 5.38 7.79
CA CYS A 37 3.14 4.70 9.08
C CYS A 37 2.15 3.51 9.04
N ILE A 38 0.93 3.72 8.56
CA ILE A 38 -0.09 2.67 8.40
C ILE A 38 0.45 1.54 7.51
N LEU A 39 0.98 1.87 6.34
CA LEU A 39 1.52 0.87 5.42
C LEU A 39 2.71 0.12 6.02
N SER A 40 3.56 0.80 6.78
CA SER A 40 4.70 0.18 7.47
C SER A 40 4.25 -0.82 8.52
N ASN A 41 3.20 -0.51 9.29
CA ASN A 41 2.61 -1.45 10.25
C ASN A 41 2.00 -2.66 9.55
N LEU A 42 1.30 -2.46 8.42
CA LEU A 42 0.74 -3.56 7.63
C LEU A 42 1.84 -4.46 7.02
N ILE A 43 2.98 -3.90 6.64
CA ILE A 43 4.15 -4.67 6.21
C ILE A 43 4.73 -5.45 7.38
N HIS A 44 4.91 -4.80 8.54
CA HIS A 44 5.45 -5.42 9.75
C HIS A 44 4.60 -6.60 10.23
N GLU A 45 3.27 -6.46 10.19
CA GLU A 45 2.31 -7.51 10.53
C GLU A 45 2.19 -8.62 9.48
N GLY A 46 2.89 -8.52 8.34
CA GLY A 46 2.84 -9.50 7.26
C GLY A 46 1.55 -9.47 6.43
N LYS A 47 0.68 -8.47 6.65
CA LYS A 47 -0.56 -8.25 5.87
C LYS A 47 -0.27 -7.70 4.47
N ILE A 48 0.89 -7.06 4.29
CA ILE A 48 1.43 -6.64 3.00
C ILE A 48 2.85 -7.19 2.85
N LYS A 49 3.13 -7.89 1.75
CA LYS A 49 4.49 -8.28 1.38
C LYS A 49 5.08 -7.20 0.48
N GLY A 50 5.96 -6.36 1.03
CA GLY A 50 6.57 -5.26 0.30
C GLY A 50 7.48 -4.39 1.14
N TYR A 51 7.89 -3.25 0.58
CA TYR A 51 8.66 -2.20 1.27
C TYR A 51 8.27 -0.79 0.80
N ILE A 52 8.57 0.22 1.61
CA ILE A 52 8.36 1.63 1.26
C ILE A 52 9.62 2.20 0.60
N ALA A 53 9.49 2.68 -0.63
CA ALA A 53 10.49 3.45 -1.34
C ALA A 53 10.26 4.94 -1.03
N TYR A 54 10.72 5.40 0.13
CA TYR A 54 10.34 6.69 0.73
C TYR A 54 10.68 7.89 -0.17
N GLN A 55 11.88 7.92 -0.77
CA GLN A 55 12.27 9.01 -1.67
C GLN A 55 11.38 9.09 -2.92
N GLN A 56 10.93 7.94 -3.44
CA GLN A 56 10.09 7.86 -4.63
C GLN A 56 8.60 7.98 -4.29
N GLN A 57 8.24 8.03 -3.00
CA GLN A 57 6.88 8.04 -2.50
C GLN A 57 6.03 6.90 -3.08
N LYS A 58 6.58 5.67 -3.01
CA LYS A 58 5.88 4.45 -3.47
C LYS A 58 5.93 3.33 -2.44
N LEU A 59 4.86 2.55 -2.38
CA LEU A 59 4.85 1.19 -1.84
C LEU A 59 5.26 0.22 -2.95
N VAL A 60 6.33 -0.54 -2.76
CA VAL A 60 6.75 -1.60 -3.67
C VAL A 60 6.30 -2.95 -3.11
N VAL A 61 5.37 -3.61 -3.79
CA VAL A 61 4.80 -4.89 -3.34
C VAL A 61 5.42 -6.08 -4.06
N SER A 62 5.37 -7.25 -3.42
CA SER A 62 5.83 -8.52 -3.99
C SER A 62 5.10 -8.84 -5.30
N LYS A 63 5.84 -9.39 -6.27
CA LYS A 63 5.26 -9.97 -7.50
C LYS A 63 4.45 -11.23 -7.22
N VAL A 64 4.73 -11.89 -6.10
CA VAL A 64 4.08 -13.13 -5.69
C VAL A 64 3.29 -12.86 -4.43
N GLN A 65 1.96 -12.91 -4.56
CA GLN A 65 1.00 -12.78 -3.46
C GLN A 65 1.27 -11.55 -2.56
N PRO A 66 1.15 -10.32 -3.09
CA PRO A 66 1.45 -9.09 -2.34
C PRO A 66 0.57 -8.88 -1.10
N PHE A 67 -0.63 -9.43 -1.09
CA PHE A 67 -1.59 -9.39 0.01
C PHE A 67 -1.93 -10.84 0.40
N PRO A 68 -1.36 -11.39 1.48
CA PRO A 68 -1.71 -12.72 1.97
C PRO A 68 -3.17 -12.81 2.45
N PRO A 69 -3.75 -14.03 2.56
CA PRO A 69 -5.04 -14.23 3.20
C PRO A 69 -5.04 -13.69 4.65
N LEU A 70 -6.15 -13.08 5.06
CA LEU A 70 -6.39 -12.60 6.43
C LEU A 70 -6.79 -13.74 7.36
#